data_AF-A0A1I0AGM7-F1
#
_entry.id   AF-A0A1I0AGM7-F1
#
_cell.length_a   1.000
_cell.length_b   1.000
_cell.length_c   1.000
_cell.angle_alpha   90.00
_cell.angle_beta   90.00
_cell.angle_gamma   90.00
#
_symmetry.space_group_name_H-M   'P 1'
#
loop_
_entity.id
_entity.type
_entity.pdbx_description
1 polymer ?
#
loop_
_entity_poly.entity_id
_entity_poly.type
_entity_poly.pdbx_seq_one_letter_code
_entity_poly.pdbx_strand_id
1 'polypeptide(L)'
;MIAMLPVRPLIATAMVAASTGLLAVPAQAVQRPAATPVLVGVRAAHHDGLDRLVFEFRGRVPAQRDIRYVSELIADGSGRPVHATGNALLQIRFGQAVGHDRRGDVTYGPARRTYALPGVIQVVNTGDFEATLTFGAGLARRVPFRVRALTGPSRVVIDLATPYRTVPVRAYFAGRRPHATAVTRPVAAPATAYGALQRLFAGPTQAEKAQGLRFVSSGATGFSKLTIKDGVARVHLTGRVAGGGAAFTVADEIRPTLKQFPSVKWVKIYDAAGTTQQPNGPTDSVPPSLEP
;
A
#
# COMPACT_ATOMS: atom_id res chain seq x y z
N MET A 1 -19.75 -89.05 -70.88
CA MET A 1 -20.09 -88.33 -69.63
C MET A 1 -18.86 -88.29 -68.74
N ILE A 2 -18.33 -87.08 -68.56
CA ILE A 2 -17.55 -86.47 -67.46
C ILE A 2 -16.53 -87.35 -66.69
N ALA A 3 -15.27 -86.93 -66.76
CA ALA A 3 -14.10 -87.43 -66.05
C ALA A 3 -13.93 -86.81 -64.64
N MET A 4 -13.38 -87.56 -63.68
CA MET A 4 -12.90 -87.09 -62.38
C MET A 4 -11.36 -87.20 -62.30
N LEU A 5 -10.70 -86.12 -61.86
CA LEU A 5 -9.29 -86.06 -61.45
C LEU A 5 -9.24 -85.58 -59.98
N PRO A 6 -8.40 -86.16 -59.11
CA PRO A 6 -8.23 -85.67 -57.74
C PRO A 6 -7.19 -84.54 -57.65
N VAL A 7 -7.52 -83.55 -56.81
CA VAL A 7 -6.77 -82.30 -56.57
C VAL A 7 -5.66 -82.51 -55.52
N ARG A 8 -4.47 -81.98 -55.79
CA ARG A 8 -3.32 -81.93 -54.86
C ARG A 8 -3.46 -80.75 -53.88
N PRO A 9 -3.04 -80.87 -52.61
CA PRO A 9 -3.06 -79.75 -51.66
C PRO A 9 -1.87 -78.81 -51.89
N LEU A 10 -2.12 -77.50 -51.87
CA LEU A 10 -1.08 -76.46 -51.79
C LEU A 10 -0.74 -76.21 -50.31
N ILE A 11 0.54 -76.32 -49.98
CA ILE A 11 1.09 -75.85 -48.70
C ILE A 11 1.41 -74.36 -48.86
N ALA A 12 0.74 -73.51 -48.09
CA ALA A 12 1.00 -72.07 -48.05
C ALA A 12 1.98 -71.74 -46.92
N THR A 13 3.17 -71.27 -47.27
CA THR A 13 4.20 -70.81 -46.32
C THR A 13 3.87 -69.38 -45.87
N ALA A 14 3.58 -69.19 -44.58
CA ALA A 14 3.36 -67.86 -43.99
C ALA A 14 4.71 -67.18 -43.68
N MET A 15 5.02 -66.08 -44.36
CA MET A 15 6.09 -65.17 -43.98
C MET A 15 5.61 -64.25 -42.84
N VAL A 16 6.27 -64.34 -41.68
CA VAL A 16 6.09 -63.37 -40.59
C VAL A 16 7.06 -62.21 -40.82
N ALA A 17 6.53 -61.04 -41.18
CA ALA A 17 7.30 -59.80 -41.26
C ALA A 17 7.34 -59.12 -39.87
N ALA A 18 8.49 -59.15 -39.21
CA ALA A 18 8.72 -58.40 -37.98
C ALA A 18 8.91 -56.91 -38.32
N SER A 19 7.87 -56.11 -38.08
CA SER A 19 7.95 -54.64 -38.16
C SER A 19 8.42 -54.10 -36.82
N THR A 20 9.66 -53.64 -36.75
CA THR A 20 10.19 -52.85 -35.63
C THR A 20 9.57 -51.45 -35.67
N GLY A 21 8.39 -51.30 -35.06
CA GLY A 21 7.78 -50.00 -34.82
C GLY A 21 8.60 -49.22 -33.80
N LEU A 22 9.33 -48.20 -34.25
CA LEU A 22 9.88 -47.16 -33.37
C LEU A 22 8.69 -46.42 -32.72
N LEU A 23 8.42 -46.69 -31.45
CA LEU A 23 7.50 -45.88 -30.65
C LEU A 23 8.10 -44.48 -30.50
N ALA A 24 7.57 -43.51 -31.25
CA ALA A 24 7.87 -42.10 -31.05
C ALA A 24 7.32 -41.68 -29.69
N VAL A 25 8.20 -41.51 -28.69
CA VAL A 25 7.86 -40.91 -27.41
C VAL A 25 7.41 -39.47 -27.70
N PRO A 26 6.22 -39.03 -27.29
CA PRO A 26 5.82 -37.64 -27.50
C PRO A 26 6.82 -36.76 -26.75
N ALA A 27 7.47 -35.86 -27.49
CA ALA A 27 8.32 -34.85 -26.89
C ALA A 27 7.47 -34.05 -25.89
N GLN A 28 7.76 -34.20 -24.60
CA GLN A 28 7.17 -33.34 -23.58
C GLN A 28 7.58 -31.91 -23.93
N ALA A 29 6.60 -31.09 -24.32
CA ALA A 29 6.82 -29.68 -24.51
C ALA A 29 7.38 -29.13 -23.19
N VAL A 30 8.65 -28.75 -23.17
CA VAL A 30 9.25 -28.04 -22.04
C VAL A 30 8.43 -26.77 -21.86
N GLN A 31 7.56 -26.75 -20.85
CA GLN A 31 6.79 -25.57 -20.50
C GLN A 31 7.81 -24.49 -20.13
N ARG A 32 8.01 -23.53 -21.04
CA ARG A 32 8.80 -22.34 -20.74
C ARG A 32 8.26 -21.75 -19.44
N PRO A 33 9.12 -21.48 -18.43
CA PRO A 33 8.67 -20.82 -17.21
C PRO A 33 7.90 -19.57 -17.61
N ALA A 34 6.63 -19.53 -17.21
CA ALA A 34 5.79 -18.39 -17.56
C ALA A 34 6.41 -17.13 -16.96
N ALA A 35 6.66 -16.13 -17.81
CA ALA A 35 7.34 -14.90 -17.43
C ALA A 35 6.76 -14.31 -16.13
N THR A 36 7.64 -13.91 -15.22
CA THR A 36 7.30 -13.31 -13.94
C THR A 36 6.51 -12.02 -14.18
N PRO A 37 5.29 -11.89 -13.63
CA PRO A 37 4.55 -10.63 -13.61
C PRO A 37 5.37 -9.48 -13.05
N VAL A 38 5.41 -8.37 -13.79
CA VAL A 38 6.11 -7.15 -13.36
C VAL A 38 5.05 -6.11 -12.99
N LEU A 39 5.04 -5.63 -11.75
CA LEU A 39 4.13 -4.58 -11.30
C LEU A 39 4.52 -3.25 -11.96
N VAL A 40 3.63 -2.67 -12.74
CA VAL A 40 3.87 -1.42 -13.49
C VAL A 40 3.04 -0.24 -12.97
N GLY A 41 2.10 -0.48 -12.05
CA GLY A 41 1.30 0.61 -11.51
C GLY A 41 0.58 0.25 -10.22
N VAL A 42 0.48 1.23 -9.32
CA VAL A 42 -0.36 1.17 -8.13
C VAL A 42 -1.22 2.43 -8.10
N ARG A 43 -2.55 2.26 -8.11
CA ARG A 43 -3.51 3.37 -8.16
C ARG A 43 -4.62 3.12 -7.15
N ALA A 44 -5.18 4.17 -6.59
CA ALA A 44 -6.40 4.07 -5.80
C ALA A 44 -7.36 5.20 -6.15
N ALA A 45 -8.66 4.90 -6.15
CA ALA A 45 -9.73 5.86 -6.41
C ALA A 45 -10.95 5.54 -5.54
N HIS A 46 -11.77 6.55 -5.29
CA HIS A 46 -13.06 6.39 -4.62
C HIS A 46 -14.15 6.18 -5.68
N HIS A 47 -15.05 5.26 -5.39
CA HIS A 47 -16.31 5.02 -6.10
C HIS A 47 -17.44 5.06 -5.08
N ASP A 48 -18.68 5.07 -5.54
CA ASP A 48 -19.83 5.06 -4.64
C ASP A 48 -19.75 3.87 -3.66
N GLY A 49 -19.71 4.19 -2.36
CA GLY A 49 -19.61 3.24 -1.26
C GLY A 49 -18.32 2.41 -1.15
N LEU A 50 -17.29 2.64 -1.97
CA LEU A 50 -16.03 1.88 -1.88
C LEU A 50 -14.79 2.65 -2.34
N ASP A 51 -13.64 2.28 -1.78
CA ASP A 51 -12.34 2.65 -2.31
C ASP A 51 -11.78 1.46 -3.10
N ARG A 52 -11.31 1.71 -4.31
CA ARG A 52 -10.69 0.70 -5.17
C ARG A 52 -9.19 0.91 -5.23
N LEU A 53 -8.43 -0.05 -4.73
CA LEU A 53 -6.97 -0.14 -4.86
C LEU A 53 -6.63 -1.12 -5.99
N VAL A 54 -5.81 -0.69 -6.95
CA VAL A 54 -5.44 -1.46 -8.14
C VAL A 54 -3.93 -1.60 -8.22
N PHE A 55 -3.48 -2.85 -8.39
CA PHE A 55 -2.13 -3.22 -8.76
C PHE A 55 -2.14 -3.73 -10.20
N GLU A 56 -1.47 -3.01 -11.09
CA GLU A 56 -1.40 -3.33 -12.52
C GLU A 56 -0.07 -4.00 -12.85
N PHE A 57 -0.14 -5.09 -13.62
CA PHE A 57 1.01 -5.90 -13.98
C PHE A 57 1.17 -5.97 -15.49
N ARG A 58 2.42 -5.93 -15.94
CA ARG A 58 2.81 -6.38 -17.27
C ARG A 58 3.01 -7.90 -17.24
N GLY A 59 2.49 -8.58 -18.27
CA GLY A 59 2.41 -10.04 -18.31
C GLY A 59 1.11 -10.55 -17.71
N ARG A 60 1.16 -11.70 -17.05
CA ARG A 60 -0.02 -12.33 -16.41
C ARG A 60 -0.35 -11.69 -15.06
N VAL A 61 -1.55 -11.93 -14.56
CA VAL A 61 -1.88 -11.61 -13.15
C VAL A 61 -1.11 -12.60 -12.24
N PRO A 62 -0.47 -12.15 -11.14
CA PRO A 62 0.20 -13.05 -10.20
C PRO A 62 -0.73 -14.18 -9.76
N ALA A 63 -0.27 -15.44 -9.76
CA ALA A 63 -1.13 -16.57 -9.38
C ALA A 63 -1.39 -16.58 -7.87
N GLN A 64 -0.33 -16.34 -7.08
CA GLN A 64 -0.37 -16.31 -5.63
C GLN A 64 -0.66 -14.89 -5.14
N ARG A 65 -1.73 -14.76 -4.36
CA ARG A 65 -2.25 -13.50 -3.80
C ARG A 65 -2.65 -13.78 -2.35
N ASP A 66 -1.96 -13.17 -1.41
CA ASP A 66 -2.35 -13.20 0.01
C ASP A 66 -2.68 -11.77 0.46
N ILE A 67 -3.95 -11.53 0.78
CA ILE A 67 -4.45 -10.22 1.21
C ILE A 67 -5.13 -10.43 2.56
N ARG A 68 -4.56 -9.86 3.61
CA ARG A 68 -5.05 -10.06 4.99
C ARG A 68 -4.78 -8.87 5.89
N TYR A 69 -5.61 -8.72 6.90
CA TYR A 69 -5.38 -7.75 7.95
C TYR A 69 -4.26 -8.22 8.89
N VAL A 70 -3.40 -7.29 9.28
CA VAL A 70 -2.27 -7.53 10.20
C VAL A 70 -2.23 -6.46 11.29
N SER A 71 -1.63 -6.77 12.42
CA SER A 71 -1.34 -5.80 13.49
C SER A 71 -0.14 -4.91 13.14
N GLU A 72 0.80 -5.44 12.38
CA GLU A 72 2.04 -4.78 11.99
C GLU A 72 2.45 -5.20 10.58
N LEU A 73 3.03 -4.27 9.82
CA LEU A 73 3.64 -4.54 8.52
C LEU A 73 5.14 -4.77 8.73
N ILE A 74 5.64 -5.88 8.19
CA ILE A 74 7.04 -6.29 8.32
C ILE A 74 7.68 -6.25 6.94
N ALA A 75 8.91 -5.74 6.87
CA ALA A 75 9.68 -5.69 5.65
C ALA A 75 10.20 -7.07 5.24
N ASP A 76 10.07 -7.41 3.97
CA ASP A 76 10.59 -8.68 3.44
C ASP A 76 12.14 -8.70 3.56
N GLY A 77 12.71 -9.87 3.84
CA GLY A 77 14.14 -10.09 4.02
C GLY A 77 14.69 -9.56 5.35
N SER A 78 14.45 -8.28 5.68
CA SER A 78 15.04 -7.65 6.88
C SER A 78 14.29 -7.91 8.19
N GLY A 79 13.00 -8.23 8.13
CA GLY A 79 12.16 -8.43 9.32
C GLY A 79 11.84 -7.15 10.11
N ARG A 80 12.22 -5.96 9.61
CA ARG A 80 11.99 -4.69 10.31
C ARG A 80 10.55 -4.19 10.12
N PRO A 81 9.95 -3.53 11.13
CA PRO A 81 8.65 -2.88 10.98
C PRO A 81 8.63 -1.79 9.91
N VAL A 82 7.53 -1.70 9.16
CA VAL A 82 7.26 -0.66 8.16
C VAL A 82 5.97 0.08 8.53
N HIS A 83 6.06 1.37 8.82
CA HIS A 83 4.88 2.14 9.21
C HIS A 83 4.04 2.58 7.99
N ALA A 84 2.74 2.32 8.03
CA ALA A 84 1.73 2.93 7.17
C ALA A 84 0.68 3.63 8.04
N THR A 85 0.24 4.81 7.62
CA THR A 85 -0.73 5.59 8.40
C THR A 85 -2.14 4.99 8.28
N GLY A 86 -2.75 4.64 9.40
CA GLY A 86 -4.16 4.23 9.49
C GLY A 86 -4.50 3.56 10.82
N ASN A 87 -5.79 3.28 11.02
CA ASN A 87 -6.31 2.52 12.16
C ASN A 87 -6.42 1.01 11.89
N ALA A 88 -6.20 0.59 10.64
CA ALA A 88 -6.09 -0.81 10.26
C ALA A 88 -5.02 -0.96 9.17
N LEU A 89 -4.30 -2.07 9.19
CA LEU A 89 -3.25 -2.39 8.23
C LEU A 89 -3.65 -3.63 7.42
N LEU A 90 -3.67 -3.49 6.10
CA LEU A 90 -3.92 -4.58 5.17
C LEU A 90 -2.60 -4.92 4.48
N GLN A 91 -2.09 -6.14 4.67
CA GLN A 91 -0.99 -6.70 3.91
C GLN A 91 -1.50 -7.19 2.55
N ILE A 92 -0.76 -6.90 1.49
CA ILE A 92 -1.00 -7.34 0.11
C ILE A 92 0.29 -7.98 -0.41
N ARG A 93 0.31 -9.31 -0.50
CA ARG A 93 1.46 -10.08 -0.96
C ARG A 93 1.16 -10.77 -2.28
N PHE A 94 2.05 -10.58 -3.24
CA PHE A 94 2.04 -11.26 -4.53
C PHE A 94 3.24 -12.22 -4.61
N GLY A 95 2.96 -13.50 -4.74
CA GLY A 95 4.01 -14.50 -4.95
C GLY A 95 4.35 -14.65 -6.42
N GLN A 96 5.62 -14.94 -6.71
CA GLN A 96 6.17 -15.03 -8.05
C GLN A 96 5.91 -13.77 -8.88
N ALA A 97 6.09 -12.60 -8.28
CA ALA A 97 5.92 -11.29 -8.91
C ALA A 97 7.06 -10.35 -8.50
N VAL A 98 7.38 -9.39 -9.35
CA VAL A 98 8.45 -8.40 -9.10
C VAL A 98 7.98 -6.99 -9.39
N GLY A 99 8.57 -6.01 -8.71
CA GLY A 99 8.30 -4.58 -8.85
C GLY A 99 9.41 -3.80 -9.57
N HIS A 100 10.37 -4.49 -10.17
CA HIS A 100 11.53 -3.89 -10.83
C HIS A 100 11.74 -4.46 -12.25
N ASP A 101 12.49 -3.74 -13.08
CA ASP A 101 12.93 -4.20 -14.38
C ASP A 101 14.26 -4.98 -14.31
N ARG A 102 14.83 -5.36 -15.46
CA ARG A 102 16.08 -6.14 -15.51
C ARG A 102 17.31 -5.38 -15.01
N ARG A 103 17.24 -4.05 -14.91
CA ARG A 103 18.32 -3.19 -14.38
C ARG A 103 18.18 -3.01 -12.87
N GLY A 104 17.07 -3.47 -12.28
CA GLY A 104 16.73 -3.26 -10.87
C GLY A 104 15.93 -1.98 -10.62
N ASP A 105 15.53 -1.25 -11.67
CA ASP A 105 14.79 0.00 -11.53
C ASP A 105 13.33 -0.27 -11.18
N VAL A 106 12.79 0.48 -10.21
CA VAL A 106 11.39 0.35 -9.78
C VAL A 106 10.44 0.73 -10.92
N THR A 107 9.48 -0.14 -11.23
CA THR A 107 8.60 0.01 -12.40
C THR A 107 7.19 0.49 -12.09
N TYR A 108 6.80 0.55 -10.81
CA TYR A 108 5.45 0.93 -10.38
C TYR A 108 5.37 2.36 -9.80
N GLY A 109 6.50 3.08 -9.74
CA GLY A 109 6.62 4.42 -9.18
C GLY A 109 6.96 4.43 -7.66
N PRO A 110 6.63 5.50 -6.92
CA PRO A 110 7.12 5.73 -5.56
C PRO A 110 6.79 4.62 -4.55
N ALA A 111 7.74 4.17 -3.73
CA ALA A 111 7.50 3.12 -2.73
C ALA A 111 6.41 3.46 -1.70
N ARG A 112 6.18 4.76 -1.41
CA ARG A 112 5.12 5.27 -0.52
C ARG A 112 4.20 6.22 -1.26
N ARG A 113 2.90 5.93 -1.22
CA ARG A 113 1.83 6.73 -1.84
C ARG A 113 0.80 7.11 -0.80
N THR A 114 0.40 8.37 -0.81
CA THR A 114 -0.67 8.89 0.04
C THR A 114 -1.85 9.26 -0.82
N TYR A 115 -3.05 8.95 -0.33
CA TYR A 115 -4.29 9.14 -1.03
C TYR A 115 -5.28 9.96 -0.19
N ALA A 116 -5.98 10.87 -0.86
CA ALA A 116 -7.06 11.66 -0.27
C ALA A 116 -8.42 10.96 -0.43
N LEU A 117 -8.51 9.68 -0.01
CA LEU A 117 -9.71 8.85 -0.15
C LEU A 117 -10.35 8.54 1.22
N PRO A 118 -11.66 8.27 1.30
CA PRO A 118 -12.35 7.97 2.55
C PRO A 118 -11.70 6.89 3.43
N GLY A 119 -11.32 5.76 2.84
CA GLY A 119 -10.77 4.60 3.53
C GLY A 119 -9.27 4.42 3.33
N VAL A 120 -8.78 4.36 2.10
CA VAL A 120 -7.35 4.17 1.83
C VAL A 120 -6.60 5.48 2.10
N ILE A 121 -5.72 5.46 3.11
CA ILE A 121 -4.92 6.62 3.49
C ILE A 121 -3.56 6.56 2.81
N GLN A 122 -2.89 5.42 2.92
CA GLN A 122 -1.51 5.28 2.47
C GLN A 122 -1.24 3.85 1.98
N VAL A 123 -0.42 3.72 0.95
CA VAL A 123 0.09 2.42 0.46
C VAL A 123 1.61 2.49 0.44
N VAL A 124 2.25 1.49 1.05
CA VAL A 124 3.70 1.38 1.18
C VAL A 124 4.17 0.05 0.62
N ASN A 125 5.26 0.04 -0.14
CA ASN A 125 5.99 -1.19 -0.42
C ASN A 125 6.67 -1.64 0.89
N THR A 126 6.54 -2.92 1.21
CA THR A 126 7.20 -3.56 2.34
C THR A 126 8.25 -4.56 1.88
N GLY A 127 8.32 -4.90 0.61
CA GLY A 127 9.42 -5.67 0.07
C GLY A 127 9.21 -6.14 -1.36
N ASP A 128 10.31 -6.52 -1.98
CA ASP A 128 10.40 -7.15 -3.30
C ASP A 128 11.64 -8.06 -3.28
N PHE A 129 11.51 -9.21 -2.62
CA PHE A 129 12.62 -10.11 -2.32
C PHE A 129 12.23 -11.57 -2.63
N GLU A 130 13.14 -12.36 -3.20
CA GLU A 130 12.89 -13.78 -3.56
C GLU A 130 11.59 -14.00 -4.36
N ALA A 131 11.32 -13.13 -5.33
CA ALA A 131 10.09 -13.12 -6.12
C ALA A 131 8.78 -12.98 -5.31
N THR A 132 8.88 -12.41 -4.10
CA THR A 132 7.76 -12.02 -3.25
C THR A 132 7.69 -10.50 -3.21
N LEU A 133 6.59 -9.96 -3.74
CA LEU A 133 6.31 -8.53 -3.78
C LEU A 133 5.22 -8.21 -2.76
N THR A 134 5.56 -7.42 -1.75
CA THR A 134 4.64 -7.12 -0.64
C THR A 134 4.40 -5.62 -0.49
N PHE A 135 3.15 -5.27 -0.25
CA PHE A 135 2.69 -3.93 0.10
C PHE A 135 1.86 -3.96 1.38
N GLY A 136 1.80 -2.81 2.05
CA GLY A 136 0.87 -2.53 3.13
C GLY A 136 -0.03 -1.35 2.77
N ALA A 137 -1.33 -1.47 3.04
CA ALA A 137 -2.26 -0.35 2.98
C ALA A 137 -2.71 0.05 4.39
N GLY A 138 -2.47 1.31 4.75
CA GLY A 138 -3.02 1.93 5.94
C GLY A 138 -4.42 2.49 5.65
N LEU A 139 -5.39 2.04 6.45
CA LEU A 139 -6.80 2.34 6.25
C LEU A 139 -7.37 3.17 7.41
N ALA A 140 -8.36 4.02 7.12
CA ALA A 140 -9.06 4.83 8.13
C ALA A 140 -9.77 3.98 9.20
N ARG A 141 -10.21 2.77 8.84
CA ARG A 141 -10.75 1.73 9.74
C ARG A 141 -10.73 0.37 9.03
N ARG A 142 -10.84 -0.72 9.78
CA ARG A 142 -11.00 -2.07 9.22
C ARG A 142 -12.37 -2.18 8.56
N VAL A 143 -12.40 -2.67 7.32
CA VAL A 143 -13.62 -2.82 6.52
C VAL A 143 -13.63 -4.14 5.75
N PRO A 144 -14.80 -4.66 5.35
CA PRO A 144 -14.87 -5.73 4.36
C PRO A 144 -14.19 -5.32 3.05
N PHE A 145 -13.52 -6.27 2.40
CA PHE A 145 -12.94 -6.06 1.08
C PHE A 145 -13.18 -7.26 0.16
N ARG A 146 -13.09 -7.02 -1.15
CA ARG A 146 -13.18 -8.05 -2.19
C ARG A 146 -11.98 -7.94 -3.13
N VAL A 147 -11.37 -9.08 -3.44
CA VAL A 147 -10.24 -9.16 -4.38
C VAL A 147 -10.71 -9.74 -5.71
N ARG A 148 -10.32 -9.13 -6.82
CA ARG A 148 -10.58 -9.63 -8.18
C ARG A 148 -9.30 -9.58 -9.01
N ALA A 149 -9.13 -10.57 -9.86
CA ALA A 149 -8.12 -10.56 -10.92
C ALA A 149 -8.81 -10.20 -12.25
N LEU A 150 -8.27 -9.25 -12.98
CA LEU A 150 -8.74 -8.85 -14.29
C LEU A 150 -7.62 -9.04 -15.32
N THR A 151 -7.99 -9.36 -16.56
CA THR A 151 -7.08 -9.42 -17.71
C THR A 151 -7.40 -8.28 -18.69
N GLY A 152 -6.44 -7.93 -19.54
CA GLY A 152 -6.59 -6.88 -20.57
C GLY A 152 -6.90 -5.46 -20.06
N PRO A 153 -6.02 -4.79 -19.27
CA PRO A 153 -4.71 -5.19 -18.76
C PRO A 153 -4.77 -6.04 -17.48
N SER A 154 -3.68 -6.77 -17.19
CA SER A 154 -3.56 -7.62 -16.00
C SER A 154 -3.56 -6.80 -14.71
N ARG A 155 -4.57 -7.00 -13.87
CA ARG A 155 -4.76 -6.22 -12.63
C ARG A 155 -5.20 -7.10 -11.48
N VAL A 156 -4.69 -6.82 -10.29
CA VAL A 156 -5.33 -7.22 -9.02
C VAL A 156 -6.06 -5.99 -8.47
N VAL A 157 -7.37 -6.13 -8.29
CA VAL A 157 -8.27 -5.09 -7.81
C VAL A 157 -8.77 -5.46 -6.43
N ILE A 158 -8.58 -4.57 -5.46
CA ILE A 158 -9.05 -4.71 -4.09
C ILE A 158 -10.07 -3.60 -3.85
N ASP A 159 -11.34 -3.97 -3.77
CA ASP A 159 -12.43 -3.05 -3.44
C ASP A 159 -12.66 -3.11 -1.92
N LEU A 160 -12.53 -1.98 -1.23
CA LEU A 160 -12.72 -1.83 0.20
C LEU A 160 -14.01 -1.06 0.47
N ALA A 161 -14.92 -1.62 1.25
CA ALA A 161 -16.20 -0.97 1.53
C ALA A 161 -16.03 0.30 2.37
N THR A 162 -16.43 1.45 1.83
CA THR A 162 -16.38 2.76 2.49
C THR A 162 -17.75 3.48 2.52
N PRO A 163 -18.87 2.81 2.89
CA PRO A 163 -20.20 3.43 2.90
C PRO A 163 -20.42 4.42 4.06
N TYR A 164 -19.38 4.75 4.83
CA TYR A 164 -19.47 5.60 6.01
C TYR A 164 -19.25 7.07 5.67
N ARG A 165 -19.90 7.93 6.46
CA ARG A 165 -19.77 9.38 6.33
C ARG A 165 -18.33 9.84 6.57
N THR A 166 -17.86 10.71 5.67
CA THR A 166 -16.63 11.47 5.87
C THR A 166 -16.93 12.96 6.05
N VAL A 167 -16.00 13.65 6.70
CA VAL A 167 -16.01 15.10 6.85
C VAL A 167 -14.76 15.64 6.16
N PRO A 168 -14.88 16.69 5.33
CA PRO A 168 -13.71 17.38 4.80
C PRO A 168 -12.99 18.10 5.96
N VAL A 169 -11.72 17.78 6.16
CA VAL A 169 -10.83 18.47 7.12
C VAL A 169 -9.60 18.98 6.39
N ARG A 170 -8.95 20.00 6.94
CA ARG A 170 -7.70 20.55 6.40
C ARG A 170 -6.51 19.84 7.02
N ALA A 171 -5.56 19.40 6.22
CA ALA A 171 -4.20 19.07 6.65
C ALA A 171 -3.27 20.15 6.11
N TYR A 172 -2.33 20.62 6.92
CA TYR A 172 -1.45 21.73 6.57
C TYR A 172 -0.04 21.21 6.30
N PHE A 173 0.51 21.49 5.12
CA PHE A 173 1.83 21.03 4.70
C PHE A 173 2.78 22.18 4.39
N ALA A 174 4.07 22.02 4.60
CA ALA A 174 5.05 23.01 4.17
C ALA A 174 4.96 23.28 2.65
N GLY A 175 4.90 24.57 2.28
CA GLY A 175 4.83 25.03 0.89
C GLY A 175 6.09 25.79 0.45
N ARG A 176 5.97 26.54 -0.67
CA ARG A 176 7.06 27.36 -1.24
C ARG A 176 7.35 28.65 -0.45
N ARG A 177 6.41 29.09 0.38
CA ARG A 177 6.58 30.21 1.33
C ARG A 177 6.81 29.62 2.73
N PRO A 178 7.36 30.36 3.70
CA PRO A 178 7.62 29.88 5.07
C PRO A 178 6.36 29.55 5.90
N HIS A 179 5.25 29.20 5.26
CA HIS A 179 3.97 28.92 5.91
C HIS A 179 3.39 27.60 5.42
N ALA A 180 2.65 26.94 6.30
CA ALA A 180 1.93 25.72 5.98
C ALA A 180 0.72 26.04 5.08
N THR A 181 0.57 25.29 4.00
CA THR A 181 -0.52 25.37 3.02
C THR A 181 -1.55 24.30 3.32
N ALA A 182 -2.82 24.70 3.43
CA ALA A 182 -3.93 23.78 3.69
C ALA A 182 -4.34 23.00 2.44
N VAL A 183 -4.65 21.72 2.63
CA VAL A 183 -5.30 20.87 1.64
C VAL A 183 -6.42 20.08 2.29
N THR A 184 -7.51 19.86 1.55
CA THR A 184 -8.69 19.16 2.07
C THR A 184 -8.51 17.64 2.02
N ARG A 185 -9.01 16.96 3.04
CA ARG A 185 -8.94 15.51 3.21
C ARG A 185 -10.28 14.98 3.70
N PRO A 186 -10.80 13.88 3.11
CA PRO A 186 -11.93 13.18 3.70
C PRO A 186 -11.46 12.45 4.97
N VAL A 187 -12.13 12.66 6.09
CA VAL A 187 -11.88 11.93 7.34
C VAL A 187 -13.14 11.26 7.84
N ALA A 188 -13.01 9.97 8.15
CA ALA A 188 -14.03 9.16 8.77
C ALA A 188 -14.51 9.76 10.12
N ALA A 189 -15.79 10.07 10.23
CA ALA A 189 -16.41 10.56 11.47
C ALA A 189 -16.56 9.40 12.51
N PRO A 190 -16.59 9.70 13.83
CA PRO A 190 -16.60 11.03 14.47
C PRO A 190 -15.23 11.59 14.86
N ALA A 191 -14.16 10.79 14.83
CA ALA A 191 -12.82 11.18 15.31
C ALA A 191 -12.06 12.09 14.33
N THR A 192 -12.64 13.22 13.96
CA THR A 192 -12.18 14.10 12.87
C THR A 192 -10.83 14.76 13.16
N ALA A 193 -10.57 15.18 14.39
CA ALA A 193 -9.26 15.76 14.77
C ALA A 193 -8.13 14.74 14.74
N TYR A 194 -8.38 13.53 15.26
CA TYR A 194 -7.42 12.43 15.19
C TYR A 194 -7.14 12.04 13.74
N GLY A 195 -8.20 11.89 12.93
CA GLY A 195 -8.05 11.60 11.51
C GLY A 195 -7.37 12.72 10.72
N ALA A 196 -7.56 14.00 11.09
CA ALA A 196 -6.82 15.11 10.48
C ALA A 196 -5.31 14.98 10.70
N LEU A 197 -4.88 14.62 11.92
CA LEU A 197 -3.46 14.32 12.19
C LEU A 197 -2.99 13.09 11.42
N GLN A 198 -3.79 12.02 11.31
CA GLN A 198 -3.42 10.90 10.45
C GLN A 198 -3.17 11.37 9.02
N ARG A 199 -4.04 12.20 8.45
CA ARG A 199 -3.86 12.72 7.10
C ARG A 199 -2.62 13.60 6.96
N LEU A 200 -2.27 14.37 7.98
CA LEU A 200 -1.01 15.11 8.05
C LEU A 200 0.20 14.17 8.04
N PHE A 201 0.25 13.19 8.95
CA PHE A 201 1.38 12.25 9.04
C PHE A 201 1.48 11.28 7.85
N ALA A 202 0.38 11.04 7.14
CA ALA A 202 0.43 10.35 5.85
C ALA A 202 1.20 11.17 4.79
N GLY A 203 1.27 12.50 4.94
CA GLY A 203 1.95 13.39 4.02
C GLY A 203 1.08 13.84 2.83
N PRO A 204 1.64 14.69 1.95
CA PRO A 204 0.97 15.08 0.72
C PRO A 204 0.84 13.90 -0.26
N THR A 205 -0.22 13.93 -1.07
CA THR A 205 -0.41 13.05 -2.22
C THR A 205 0.66 13.32 -3.29
N GLN A 206 0.80 12.42 -4.27
CA GLN A 206 1.79 12.61 -5.34
C GLN A 206 1.53 13.88 -6.17
N ALA A 207 0.26 14.22 -6.44
CA ALA A 207 -0.11 15.44 -7.15
C ALA A 207 0.28 16.70 -6.37
N GLU A 208 0.06 16.71 -5.06
CA GLU A 208 0.42 17.84 -4.19
C GLU A 208 1.94 17.99 -4.03
N LYS A 209 2.68 16.87 -3.99
CA LYS A 209 4.15 16.90 -4.05
C LYS A 209 4.64 17.53 -5.35
N ALA A 210 4.01 17.21 -6.48
CA ALA A 210 4.34 17.83 -7.77
C ALA A 210 4.06 19.34 -7.77
N GLN A 211 3.13 19.82 -6.93
CA GLN A 211 2.87 21.25 -6.70
C GLN A 211 3.86 21.89 -5.71
N GLY A 212 4.75 21.11 -5.11
CA GLY A 212 5.78 21.56 -4.17
C GLY A 212 5.40 21.46 -2.69
N LEU A 213 4.29 20.80 -2.35
CA LEU A 213 3.95 20.53 -0.96
C LEU A 213 4.82 19.39 -0.40
N ARG A 214 5.32 19.57 0.81
CA ARG A 214 6.13 18.58 1.53
C ARG A 214 5.69 18.50 2.98
N PHE A 215 5.87 17.32 3.59
CA PHE A 215 5.68 17.15 5.03
C PHE A 215 7.02 17.35 5.74
N VAL A 216 7.06 18.15 6.80
CA VAL A 216 8.24 18.38 7.62
C VAL A 216 8.09 17.58 8.91
N SER A 217 8.72 16.41 8.97
CA SER A 217 8.55 15.52 10.12
C SER A 217 9.28 15.97 11.38
N SER A 218 10.39 16.73 11.25
CA SER A 218 11.31 17.03 12.36
C SER A 218 11.70 15.77 13.15
N GLY A 219 11.88 14.63 12.48
CA GLY A 219 12.20 13.34 13.10
C GLY A 219 11.02 12.58 13.70
N ALA A 220 9.80 13.15 13.68
CA ALA A 220 8.59 12.46 14.10
C ALA A 220 8.23 11.33 13.12
N THR A 221 7.89 10.16 13.64
CA THR A 221 7.42 9.01 12.84
C THR A 221 5.89 8.89 12.84
N GLY A 222 5.20 9.69 13.67
CA GLY A 222 3.78 9.60 13.91
C GLY A 222 3.41 10.25 15.24
N PHE A 223 2.28 9.82 15.80
CA PHE A 223 1.80 10.23 17.11
C PHE A 223 1.09 9.06 17.80
N SER A 224 1.30 8.92 19.10
CA SER A 224 0.76 7.83 19.91
C SER A 224 -0.57 8.20 20.58
N LYS A 225 -0.79 9.50 20.82
CA LYS A 225 -1.96 9.98 21.56
C LYS A 225 -2.37 11.38 21.10
N LEU A 226 -3.68 11.58 20.99
CA LEU A 226 -4.32 12.89 20.90
C LEU A 226 -5.46 12.94 21.92
N THR A 227 -5.49 13.98 22.75
CA THR A 227 -6.63 14.27 23.63
C THR A 227 -7.05 15.72 23.45
N ILE A 228 -8.35 16.00 23.49
CA ILE A 228 -8.89 17.36 23.44
C ILE A 228 -9.81 17.52 24.64
N LYS A 229 -9.45 18.43 25.55
CA LYS A 229 -10.21 18.72 26.76
C LYS A 229 -10.05 20.20 27.12
N ASP A 230 -11.14 20.84 27.50
CA ASP A 230 -11.19 22.25 27.96
C ASP A 230 -10.53 23.23 26.98
N GLY A 231 -10.72 23.01 25.67
CA GLY A 231 -10.11 23.84 24.62
C GLY A 231 -8.65 23.53 24.31
N VAL A 232 -8.04 22.51 24.93
CA VAL A 232 -6.62 22.19 24.77
C VAL A 232 -6.45 20.83 24.10
N ALA A 233 -5.84 20.83 22.91
CA ALA A 233 -5.40 19.61 22.24
C ALA A 233 -3.99 19.23 22.72
N ARG A 234 -3.81 18.00 23.19
CA ARG A 234 -2.50 17.44 23.60
C ARG A 234 -2.13 16.30 22.68
N VAL A 235 -1.01 16.44 21.97
CA VAL A 235 -0.49 15.45 21.01
C VAL A 235 0.83 14.90 21.51
N HIS A 236 0.97 13.58 21.57
CA HIS A 236 2.23 12.91 21.87
C HIS A 236 2.83 12.34 20.59
N LEU A 237 3.98 12.87 20.19
CA LEU A 237 4.69 12.43 19.00
C LEU A 237 5.45 11.12 19.25
N THR A 238 5.67 10.36 18.19
CA THR A 238 6.56 9.19 18.18
C THR A 238 7.81 9.49 17.37
N GLY A 239 8.88 8.73 17.61
CA GLY A 239 10.18 8.94 16.96
C GLY A 239 11.08 9.90 17.73
N ARG A 240 12.29 10.11 17.20
CA ARG A 240 13.27 11.03 17.80
C ARG A 240 13.08 12.40 17.18
N VAL A 241 12.24 13.20 17.82
CA VAL A 241 11.89 14.53 17.36
C VAL A 241 13.02 15.52 17.62
N ALA A 242 13.42 16.27 16.60
CA ALA A 242 14.40 17.35 16.67
C ALA A 242 14.14 18.39 15.56
N GLY A 243 14.03 19.66 15.95
CA GLY A 243 13.92 20.82 15.05
C GLY A 243 15.27 21.23 14.48
N GLY A 244 16.36 21.01 15.23
CA GLY A 244 17.72 21.32 14.78
C GLY A 244 17.96 22.80 14.53
N GLY A 245 17.27 23.67 15.28
CA GLY A 245 17.30 25.12 15.11
C GLY A 245 16.54 25.65 13.89
N ALA A 246 15.65 24.83 13.30
CA ALA A 246 14.89 25.23 12.13
C ALA A 246 13.74 26.19 12.51
N ALA A 247 13.60 27.26 11.73
CA ALA A 247 12.47 28.20 11.85
C ALA A 247 11.10 27.59 11.45
N PHE A 248 11.08 26.39 10.86
CA PHE A 248 9.86 25.67 10.51
C PHE A 248 10.01 24.20 10.88
N THR A 249 9.08 23.70 11.68
CA THR A 249 9.07 22.34 12.20
C THR A 249 7.72 21.67 11.99
N VAL A 250 7.62 20.39 12.37
CA VAL A 250 6.35 19.65 12.41
C VAL A 250 5.26 20.36 13.24
N ALA A 251 5.65 21.20 14.21
CA ALA A 251 4.71 21.96 15.02
C ALA A 251 3.92 22.99 14.20
N ASP A 252 4.55 23.59 13.19
CA ASP A 252 3.95 24.58 12.30
C ASP A 252 2.93 23.96 11.34
N GLU A 253 2.95 22.64 11.19
CA GLU A 253 1.94 21.86 10.46
C GLU A 253 0.84 21.34 11.40
N ILE A 254 1.19 20.87 12.59
CA ILE A 254 0.24 20.31 13.57
C ILE A 254 -0.70 21.38 14.13
N ARG A 255 -0.18 22.54 14.54
CA ARG A 255 -0.98 23.60 15.17
C ARG A 255 -2.16 24.04 14.31
N PRO A 256 -1.99 24.50 13.05
CA PRO A 256 -3.12 24.90 12.21
C PRO A 256 -4.03 23.72 11.86
N THR A 257 -3.48 22.51 11.74
CA THR A 257 -4.29 21.28 11.53
C THR A 257 -5.24 21.01 12.69
N LEU A 258 -4.87 21.31 13.93
CA LEU A 258 -5.76 21.11 15.09
C LEU A 258 -6.63 22.34 15.40
N LYS A 259 -6.09 23.55 15.23
CA LYS A 259 -6.82 24.81 15.48
C LYS A 259 -7.95 25.08 14.48
N GLN A 260 -8.07 24.27 13.42
CA GLN A 260 -9.24 24.31 12.55
C GLN A 260 -10.53 23.90 13.26
N PHE A 261 -10.44 23.14 14.36
CA PHE A 261 -11.60 22.67 15.10
C PHE A 261 -11.96 23.71 16.16
N PRO A 262 -13.21 24.22 16.22
CA PRO A 262 -13.60 25.26 17.18
C PRO A 262 -13.41 24.87 18.64
N SER A 263 -13.39 23.57 18.94
CA SER A 263 -13.12 23.02 20.28
C SER A 263 -11.64 23.08 20.67
N VAL A 264 -10.74 23.55 19.81
CA VAL A 264 -9.29 23.63 20.05
C VAL A 264 -8.85 25.08 20.01
N LYS A 265 -8.59 25.65 21.18
CA LYS A 265 -8.00 26.99 21.37
C LYS A 265 -6.48 26.92 21.45
N TRP A 266 -5.94 25.89 22.10
CA TRP A 266 -4.50 25.72 22.36
C TRP A 266 -4.03 24.33 21.98
N VAL A 267 -2.78 24.22 21.52
CA VAL A 267 -2.15 22.96 21.12
C VAL A 267 -0.86 22.76 21.90
N LYS A 268 -0.80 21.66 22.66
CA LYS A 268 0.38 21.19 23.38
C LYS A 268 0.96 19.99 22.65
N ILE A 269 2.16 20.13 22.11
CA ILE A 269 2.89 19.06 21.45
C ILE A 269 3.91 18.53 22.44
N TYR A 270 3.91 17.21 22.61
CA TYR A 270 4.82 16.46 23.46
C TYR A 270 5.71 15.59 22.57
N ASP A 271 6.98 15.46 22.94
CA ASP A 271 7.86 14.46 22.34
C ASP A 271 7.52 13.03 22.83
N ALA A 272 8.29 12.04 22.36
CA ALA A 272 8.12 10.64 22.75
C ALA A 272 8.39 10.38 24.24
N ALA A 273 9.13 11.25 24.92
CA ALA A 273 9.36 11.19 26.36
C ALA A 273 8.24 11.85 27.18
N GLY A 274 7.24 12.46 26.51
CA GLY A 274 6.16 13.17 27.19
C GLY A 274 6.54 14.57 27.67
N THR A 275 7.55 15.19 27.05
CA THR A 275 8.03 16.53 27.42
C THR A 275 7.40 17.61 26.55
N THR A 276 7.01 18.73 27.16
CA THR A 276 6.62 19.99 26.51
C THR A 276 6.99 21.14 27.44
N GLN A 277 7.36 22.32 26.93
CA GLN A 277 7.85 23.42 27.78
C GLN A 277 6.77 23.98 28.72
N GLN A 278 5.54 24.09 28.23
CA GLN A 278 4.42 24.73 28.92
C GLN A 278 3.21 23.78 28.88
N PRO A 279 3.17 22.74 29.73
CA PRO A 279 2.13 21.71 29.68
C PRO A 279 0.73 22.22 30.03
N ASN A 280 0.65 23.34 30.74
CA ASN A 280 -0.59 23.94 31.26
C ASN A 280 -0.79 25.36 30.71
N GLY A 281 -1.93 25.96 31.03
CA GLY A 281 -2.24 27.35 30.71
C GLY A 281 -2.69 27.61 29.26
N PRO A 282 -3.16 28.84 28.99
CA PRO A 282 -3.78 29.23 27.73
C PRO A 282 -2.74 29.66 26.70
N THR A 283 -1.92 28.72 26.25
CA THR A 283 -0.85 28.97 25.29
C THR A 283 -0.55 27.70 24.49
N ASP A 284 0.00 27.83 23.28
CA ASP A 284 0.56 26.68 22.58
C ASP A 284 1.89 26.25 23.22
N SER A 285 2.30 25.00 23.02
CA SER A 285 3.61 24.55 23.51
C SER A 285 4.19 23.44 22.65
N VAL A 286 5.52 23.39 22.61
CA VAL A 286 6.32 22.37 21.95
C VAL A 286 7.36 21.80 22.94
N PRO A 287 7.91 20.61 22.68
CA PRO A 287 9.10 20.16 23.39
C PRO A 287 10.29 21.07 23.06
N PRO A 288 11.25 21.24 24.01
CA PRO A 288 12.49 21.99 23.74
C PRO A 288 13.25 21.51 22.50
N SER A 289 13.12 20.22 22.16
CA SER A 289 13.77 19.64 20.98
C SER A 289 13.25 20.21 19.65
N LEU A 290 12.09 20.87 19.63
CA LEU A 290 11.51 21.51 18.45
C LEU A 290 11.67 23.04 18.44
N GLU A 291 12.34 23.61 19.45
CA GLU A 291 12.63 25.04 19.42
C GLU A 291 13.63 25.37 18.28
N PRO A 292 13.50 26.55 17.66
CA PRO A 292 14.50 27.11 16.76
C PRO A 292 15.83 27.44 17.44
#